data_AF-A0A5K1A271-F1
#
_entry.id   AF-A0A5K1A271-F1
#
_cell.length_a   1.000
_cell.length_b   1.000
_cell.length_c   1.000
_cell.angle_alpha   90.00
_cell.angle_beta   90.00
_cell.angle_gamma   90.00
#
_symmetry.space_group_name_H-M   'P 1'
#
loop_
_entity.id
_entity.type
_entity.pdbx_description
1 polymer ?
#
loop_
_entity_poly.entity_id
_entity_poly.type
_entity_poly.pdbx_seq_one_letter_code
_entity_poly.pdbx_strand_id
1 'polypeptide(L)' 'GTVGEWQRCSKRFIYNKEWASVIHYHRALLSKGYPALFY' A
#
# COMPACT_ATOMS: atom_id res chain seq x y z
N GLY A 1 25.39 -17.23 12.53
CA GLY A 1 24.68 -16.39 11.55
C GLY A 1 24.08 -15.23 12.30
N THR A 2 24.46 -14.00 11.97
CA THR A 2 23.91 -12.80 12.61
C THR A 2 22.60 -12.46 11.93
N VAL A 3 21.48 -12.70 12.61
CA VAL A 3 20.20 -12.09 12.24
C VAL A 3 20.39 -10.60 12.54
N GLY A 4 20.49 -9.77 11.49
CA GLY A 4 20.64 -8.33 11.63
C GLY A 4 19.50 -7.73 12.46
N GLU A 5 19.75 -6.58 13.10
CA GLU A 5 18.75 -5.92 13.94
C GLU A 5 17.42 -5.70 13.20
N TRP A 6 16.32 -6.03 13.87
CA TRP A 6 14.99 -5.86 13.30
C TRP A 6 14.70 -4.37 13.10
N GLN A 7 14.38 -3.99 11.86
CA GLN A 7 13.97 -2.64 11.50
C GLN A 7 12.52 -2.63 11.05
N ARG A 8 11.70 -1.77 11.67
CA ARG A 8 10.26 -1.63 11.36
C ARG A 8 10.01 -1.20 9.91
N CYS A 9 10.77 -0.22 9.42
CA CYS A 9 10.68 0.29 8.05
C CYS A 9 12.10 0.44 7.50
N SER A 10 12.42 -0.32 6.48
CA SER A 10 13.72 -0.21 5.82
C SER A 10 13.70 0.93 4.80
N LYS A 11 14.63 1.89 4.95
CA LYS A 11 14.86 2.94 3.94
C LYS A 11 15.52 2.40 2.66
N ARG A 12 15.87 1.11 2.62
CA ARG A 12 16.44 0.44 1.43
C ARG A 12 15.43 0.37 0.28
N PHE A 13 14.15 0.33 0.59
CA PHE A 13 13.09 0.28 -0.42
C PHE A 13 12.55 1.69 -0.65
N ILE A 14 12.81 2.22 -1.85
CA ILE A 14 12.25 3.49 -2.28
C ILE A 14 10.80 3.21 -2.70
N TYR A 15 9.85 3.70 -1.91
CA TYR A 15 8.44 3.62 -2.25
C TYR A 15 8.07 4.79 -3.17
N ASN A 16 7.84 4.50 -4.45
CA ASN A 16 7.27 5.46 -5.37
C ASN A 16 5.77 5.58 -5.11
N LYS A 17 5.34 6.73 -4.61
CA LYS A 17 3.96 6.96 -4.17
C LYS A 17 3.03 7.18 -5.35
N GLU A 18 2.49 6.09 -5.91
CA GLU A 18 1.50 6.15 -6.99
C GLU A 18 0.05 6.09 -6.45
N TRP A 19 -0.49 7.25 -6.10
CA TRP A 19 -1.87 7.36 -5.62
C TRP A 19 -2.94 7.07 -6.67
N ALA A 20 -2.64 7.36 -7.94
CA ALA A 20 -3.60 7.23 -9.03
C ALA A 20 -4.09 5.77 -9.15
N SER A 21 -3.17 4.82 -9.07
CA SER A 21 -3.49 3.38 -9.13
C SER A 21 -4.48 2.95 -8.03
N VAL A 22 -4.28 3.46 -6.82
CA VAL A 22 -5.11 3.16 -5.65
C VAL A 22 -6.53 3.71 -5.83
N ILE A 23 -6.68 4.94 -6.33
CA ILE A 23 -8.00 5.55 -6.56
C ILE A 23 -8.79 4.76 -7.61
N HIS A 24 -8.15 4.40 -8.73
CA HIS A 24 -8.79 3.63 -9.78
C HIS A 24 -9.25 2.24 -9.28
N TYR A 25 -8.40 1.56 -8.51
CA TYR A 25 -8.72 0.27 -7.92
C TYR A 25 -9.93 0.35 -6.99
N HIS A 26 -9.96 1.30 -6.06
CA HIS A 26 -11.06 1.44 -5.11
C HIS A 26 -12.36 1.84 -5.80
N ARG A 27 -12.31 2.68 -6.84
CA ARG A 27 -13.50 2.99 -7.67
C ARG A 27 -14.09 1.75 -8.33
N ALA A 28 -13.25 0.87 -8.88
CA ALA A 28 -13.71 -0.37 -9.52
C ALA A 28 -14.33 -1.37 -8.53
N LEU A 29 -13.88 -1.36 -7.27
CA LEU A 29 -14.50 -2.14 -6.20
C LEU A 29 -15.84 -1.57 -5.77
N LEU A 30 -15.91 -0.24 -5.58
CA LEU A 30 -17.15 0.46 -5.25
C LEU A 30 -18.22 0.25 -6.33
N SER A 31 -17.85 0.29 -7.63
CA SER A 31 -18.80 0.03 -8.72
C SER A 31 -19.37 -1.39 -8.73
N LYS A 32 -18.70 -2.34 -8.08
CA LYS A 32 -19.17 -3.72 -7.91
C LYS A 32 -19.95 -3.92 -6.60
N GLY A 33 -20.14 -2.87 -5.80
CA GLY A 33 -20.83 -2.90 -4.52
C GLY A 33 -19.97 -3.31 -3.33
N TYR A 34 -18.64 -3.43 -3.50
CA TYR A 34 -17.75 -3.71 -2.38
C TYR A 34 -17.52 -2.45 -1.53
N PRO A 35 -17.60 -2.55 -0.20
CA PRO A 35 -17.30 -1.42 0.67
C PRO A 35 -15.81 -1.09 0.65
N ALA A 36 -15.49 0.20 0.54
CA ALA A 36 -14.13 0.72 0.69
C ALA A 36 -14.07 1.63 1.91
N LEU A 37 -13.05 1.45 2.75
CA LEU A 37 -12.76 2.33 3.87
C LEU A 37 -11.57 3.23 3.49
N PHE A 38 -11.79 4.55 3.49
CA PHE A 38 -10.73 5.53 3.36
C PHE A 38 -10.39 6.02 4.77
N TYR A 39 -9.11 5.93 5.18
CA TYR A 39 -8.63 6.41 6.48
C TYR A 39 -7.54 7.47 6.30
#